data_AF-A0A417MBN7-F1
#
_entry.id   AF-A0A417MBN7-F1
#
_cell.length_a   1.000
_cell.length_b   1.000
_cell.length_c   1.000
_cell.angle_alpha   90.00
_cell.angle_beta   90.00
_cell.angle_gamma   90.00
#
_symmetry.space_group_name_H-M   'P 1'
#
loop_
_entity.id
_entity.type
_entity.pdbx_description
1 polymer ?
#
loop_
_entity_poly.entity_id
_entity_poly.type
_entity_poly.pdbx_seq_one_letter_code
_entity_poly.pdbx_strand_id
1 'polypeptide(L)'
;MIYVVTDGEYSDYHIEGVFLDKEKAYKYAELNDCIVEEYEPMDDAEIIVGRKITVDYRTKESGTMKISVKKCEIKSYYNPSTQFQRYPDGVTSLYMTRYIQDDSLSDGQIRDKYEKAARDIMDYCKERLSSGYSAHQITEFLKSKYERGKIE
;
A
#
# COMPACT_ATOMS: atom_id res chain seq x y z
N MET A 1 9.42 26.37 -7.00
CA MET A 1 8.10 26.45 -7.66
C MET A 1 8.17 26.25 -9.17
N ILE A 2 7.28 25.43 -9.69
CA ILE A 2 6.97 25.15 -11.10
C ILE A 2 5.51 25.55 -11.31
N TYR A 3 5.22 26.24 -12.41
CA TYR A 3 3.89 26.71 -12.76
C TYR A 3 3.40 25.89 -13.95
N VAL A 4 2.37 25.09 -13.74
CA VAL A 4 1.75 24.24 -14.77
C VAL A 4 0.46 24.92 -15.21
N VAL A 5 0.34 25.21 -16.50
CA VAL A 5 -0.89 25.76 -17.09
C VAL A 5 -1.73 24.61 -17.60
N THR A 6 -2.99 24.57 -17.18
CA THR A 6 -3.91 23.44 -17.39
C THR A 6 -5.24 23.94 -17.91
N ASP A 7 -5.91 23.11 -18.71
CA ASP A 7 -7.27 23.36 -19.20
C ASP A 7 -8.07 22.04 -19.19
N GLY A 8 -9.40 22.17 -19.25
CA GLY A 8 -10.36 21.08 -19.13
C GLY A 8 -10.56 20.58 -17.70
N GLU A 9 -11.60 19.76 -17.52
CA GLU A 9 -11.91 19.09 -16.25
C GLU A 9 -11.99 17.56 -16.45
N TYR A 10 -11.59 16.81 -15.43
CA TYR A 10 -11.70 15.35 -15.37
C TYR A 10 -11.05 14.62 -16.56
N SER A 11 -11.87 14.06 -17.46
CA SER A 11 -11.41 13.24 -18.59
C SER A 11 -10.78 14.04 -19.71
N ASP A 12 -11.04 15.35 -19.73
CA ASP A 12 -10.58 16.26 -20.79
C ASP A 12 -9.45 17.18 -20.26
N TYR A 13 -8.92 16.88 -19.06
CA TYR A 13 -7.81 17.61 -18.46
C TYR A 13 -6.54 17.45 -19.29
N HIS A 14 -5.89 18.57 -19.58
CA HIS A 14 -4.65 18.60 -20.35
C HIS A 14 -3.71 19.70 -19.86
N ILE A 15 -2.40 19.43 -20.03
CA ILE A 15 -1.33 20.36 -19.68
C ILE A 15 -0.98 21.15 -20.94
N GLU A 16 -1.22 22.45 -20.89
CA GLU A 16 -0.96 23.40 -21.98
C GLU A 16 0.47 23.96 -21.93
N GLY A 17 1.08 24.03 -20.74
CA GLY A 17 2.46 24.47 -20.62
C GLY A 17 3.05 24.31 -19.22
N VAL A 18 4.38 24.28 -19.16
CA VAL A 18 5.15 24.22 -17.91
C VAL A 18 6.17 25.35 -17.90
N PHE A 19 6.15 26.16 -16.83
CA PHE A 19 6.95 27.38 -16.71
C PHE A 19 7.69 27.41 -15.36
N LEU A 20 8.90 27.97 -15.37
CA LEU A 20 9.63 28.33 -14.15
C LEU A 20 9.41 29.80 -13.76
N ASP A 21 8.98 30.63 -14.70
CA ASP A 21 8.66 32.05 -14.52
C ASP A 21 7.16 32.21 -14.27
N LYS A 22 6.81 32.74 -13.10
CA LYS A 22 5.42 32.96 -12.70
C LYS A 22 4.69 33.90 -13.64
N GLU A 23 5.25 35.08 -13.93
CA GLU A 23 4.57 36.11 -14.72
C GLU A 23 4.28 35.62 -16.14
N LYS A 24 5.21 34.86 -16.71
CA LYS A 24 5.03 34.26 -18.03
C LYS A 24 3.92 33.22 -18.05
N ALA A 25 3.81 32.38 -17.01
CA ALA A 25 2.76 31.37 -16.89
C ALA A 25 1.37 32.01 -16.83
N TYR A 26 1.20 33.02 -15.98
CA TYR A 26 -0.09 33.73 -15.83
C TYR A 26 -0.48 34.48 -17.10
N LYS A 27 0.48 35.13 -17.77
CA LYS A 27 0.21 35.79 -19.07
C LYS A 27 -0.20 34.79 -20.15
N TYR A 28 0.41 33.60 -20.17
CA TYR A 28 0.01 32.54 -21.10
C TYR A 28 -1.40 32.04 -20.79
N ALA A 29 -1.70 31.77 -19.52
CA ALA A 29 -3.01 31.29 -19.09
C ALA A 29 -4.13 32.28 -19.41
N GLU A 30 -3.92 33.58 -19.17
CA GLU A 30 -4.90 34.63 -19.50
C GLU A 30 -5.22 34.70 -20.99
N LEU A 31 -4.23 34.52 -21.87
CA LEU A 31 -4.42 34.57 -23.32
C LEU A 31 -5.17 33.35 -23.88
N ASN A 32 -5.17 32.24 -23.16
CA ASN A 32 -5.72 30.97 -23.63
C ASN A 32 -6.89 30.44 -22.76
N ASP A 33 -7.40 31.27 -21.84
CA ASP A 33 -8.49 30.92 -20.90
C ASP A 33 -8.20 29.67 -20.05
N CYS A 34 -6.96 29.56 -19.56
CA CYS A 34 -6.48 28.41 -18.78
C CYS A 34 -6.29 28.74 -17.28
N ILE A 35 -6.01 27.71 -16.47
CA ILE A 35 -5.72 27.82 -15.04
C ILE A 35 -4.21 27.60 -14.80
N VAL A 36 -3.64 28.30 -13.82
CA VAL A 36 -2.26 28.07 -13.35
C VAL A 36 -2.28 27.30 -12.03
N GLU A 37 -1.64 26.14 -12.02
CA GLU A 37 -1.39 25.33 -10.83
C GLU A 37 0.08 25.47 -10.40
N GLU A 38 0.31 25.66 -9.09
CA GLU A 38 1.65 25.83 -8.53
C GLU A 38 2.12 24.54 -7.85
N TYR A 39 3.32 24.07 -8.23
CA TYR A 39 3.93 22.85 -7.70
C TYR A 39 5.35 23.10 -7.23
N GLU A 40 5.74 22.52 -6.10
CA GLU A 40 7.17 22.51 -5.75
C GLU A 40 7.92 21.45 -6.56
N PRO A 41 9.15 21.74 -7.05
CA PRO A 41 10.00 20.74 -7.65
C PRO A 41 10.22 19.57 -6.68
N MET A 42 10.10 18.35 -7.18
CA MET A 42 10.39 17.14 -6.41
C MET A 42 11.81 16.63 -6.63
N ASP A 43 12.68 17.41 -7.29
CA ASP A 43 14.05 16.99 -7.63
C ASP A 43 14.89 16.66 -6.39
N ASP A 44 14.68 17.41 -5.30
CA ASP A 44 15.35 17.19 -4.01
C ASP A 44 14.59 16.21 -3.10
N ALA A 45 13.40 15.75 -3.52
CA ALA A 45 12.62 14.79 -2.73
C ALA A 45 13.24 13.40 -2.86
N GLU A 46 13.61 12.81 -1.72
CA GLU A 46 14.12 11.45 -1.69
C GLU A 46 13.02 10.45 -2.09
N ILE A 47 13.22 9.75 -3.20
CA ILE A 47 12.35 8.65 -3.63
C ILE A 47 12.89 7.35 -3.05
N ILE A 48 12.31 6.93 -1.93
CA ILE A 48 12.63 5.66 -1.31
C ILE A 48 11.91 4.55 -2.06
N VAL A 49 12.65 3.71 -2.77
CA VAL A 49 12.10 2.58 -3.53
C VAL A 49 12.09 1.33 -2.67
N GLY A 50 11.04 0.53 -2.82
CA GLY A 50 10.99 -0.81 -2.24
C GLY A 50 9.91 -1.69 -2.84
N ARG A 51 9.45 -2.66 -2.05
CA ARG A 51 8.41 -3.62 -2.41
C ARG A 51 7.21 -3.51 -1.48
N LYS A 52 6.01 -3.41 -2.06
CA LYS A 52 4.74 -3.66 -1.39
C LYS A 52 4.41 -5.14 -1.51
N ILE A 53 4.33 -5.82 -0.37
CA ILE A 53 3.84 -7.18 -0.27
C ILE A 53 2.38 -7.16 0.18
N THR A 54 1.53 -7.90 -0.51
CA THR A 54 0.14 -8.11 -0.10
C THR A 54 -0.17 -9.60 -0.11
N VAL A 55 -0.67 -10.10 1.01
CA VAL A 55 -1.15 -11.49 1.16
C VAL A 55 -2.66 -11.45 1.40
N ASP A 56 -3.40 -12.19 0.58
CA ASP A 56 -4.82 -12.53 0.82
C ASP A 56 -4.90 -14.06 0.94
N TYR A 57 -5.10 -14.55 2.15
CA TYR A 57 -5.20 -15.98 2.45
C TYR A 57 -6.58 -16.31 3.00
N ARG A 58 -7.36 -17.12 2.27
CA ARG A 58 -8.71 -17.54 2.64
C ARG A 58 -8.79 -19.04 2.83
N THR A 59 -9.48 -19.51 3.88
CA THR A 59 -9.67 -20.94 4.10
C THR A 59 -11.13 -21.29 4.40
N LYS A 60 -11.64 -22.28 3.68
CA LYS A 60 -12.90 -23.00 3.95
C LYS A 60 -12.68 -24.52 3.91
N GLU A 61 -12.13 -25.00 2.79
CA GLU A 61 -11.82 -26.42 2.54
C GLU A 61 -10.38 -26.60 2.02
N SER A 62 -10.11 -26.20 0.77
CA SER A 62 -8.75 -26.00 0.25
C SER A 62 -8.41 -24.52 0.35
N GLY A 63 -7.44 -24.18 1.21
CA GLY A 63 -7.05 -22.78 1.40
C GLY A 63 -6.54 -22.15 0.09
N THR A 64 -6.98 -20.94 -0.22
CA THR A 64 -6.50 -20.16 -1.36
C THR A 64 -5.66 -19.00 -0.86
N MET A 65 -4.39 -18.96 -1.25
CA MET A 65 -3.46 -17.89 -0.91
C MET A 65 -3.00 -17.17 -2.17
N LYS A 66 -3.08 -15.84 -2.17
CA LYS A 66 -2.53 -14.97 -3.21
C LYS A 66 -1.50 -14.03 -2.59
N ILE A 67 -0.28 -14.06 -3.10
CA ILE A 67 0.80 -13.15 -2.71
C ILE A 67 1.16 -12.25 -3.89
N SER A 68 1.04 -10.94 -3.69
CA SER A 68 1.48 -9.91 -4.64
C SER A 68 2.73 -9.23 -4.11
N VAL A 69 3.76 -9.17 -4.93
CA VAL A 69 4.98 -8.38 -4.69
C VAL A 69 5.05 -7.34 -5.81
N LYS A 70 5.07 -6.06 -5.46
CA LYS A 70 5.10 -4.96 -6.44
C LYS A 70 6.15 -3.92 -6.04
N LYS A 71 6.92 -3.42 -7.01
CA LYS A 71 7.76 -2.24 -6.80
C LYS A 71 6.87 -1.05 -6.44
N CYS A 72 7.25 -0.28 -5.45
CA CYS A 72 6.57 0.96 -5.09
C CYS A 72 7.55 1.97 -4.50
N GLU A 73 7.15 3.24 -4.49
CA GLU A 73 7.71 4.23 -3.58
C GLU A 73 7.22 3.90 -2.16
N ILE A 74 8.09 3.94 -1.15
CA ILE A 74 7.75 3.76 0.25
C ILE A 74 7.63 5.13 0.89
N LYS A 75 6.41 5.44 1.34
CA LYS A 75 6.09 6.71 2.00
C LYS A 75 6.01 6.51 3.50
N SER A 76 6.37 7.54 4.27
CA SER A 76 6.39 7.50 5.75
C SER A 76 5.05 7.14 6.39
N TYR A 77 3.94 7.44 5.71
CA TYR A 77 2.58 7.15 6.18
C TYR A 77 2.06 5.75 5.77
N TYR A 78 2.86 4.96 5.05
CA TYR A 78 2.49 3.59 4.71
C TYR A 78 2.60 2.68 5.93
N ASN A 79 1.45 2.23 6.42
CA ASN A 79 1.37 1.38 7.58
C ASN A 79 1.24 -0.10 7.19
N PRO A 80 2.17 -0.95 7.63
CA PRO A 80 2.00 -2.38 7.65
C PRO A 80 0.72 -2.79 8.39
N SER A 81 0.04 -3.83 7.90
CA SER A 81 -1.22 -4.27 8.50
C SER A 81 -1.35 -5.79 8.46
N THR A 82 -1.97 -6.34 9.50
CA THR A 82 -2.36 -7.75 9.59
C THR A 82 -3.77 -7.78 10.13
N GLN A 83 -4.69 -8.37 9.38
CA GLN A 83 -6.10 -8.44 9.75
C GLN A 83 -6.61 -9.86 9.58
N PHE A 84 -7.35 -10.32 10.58
CA PHE A 84 -7.97 -11.62 10.56
C PHE A 84 -9.49 -11.48 10.64
N GLN A 85 -10.19 -12.12 9.72
CA GLN A 85 -11.66 -12.10 9.67
C GLN A 85 -12.21 -13.51 9.65
N ARG A 86 -13.42 -13.66 10.20
CA ARG A 86 -14.25 -14.85 10.09
C ARG A 86 -15.60 -14.43 9.55
N TYR A 87 -15.96 -14.98 8.40
CA TYR A 87 -17.23 -14.72 7.74
C TYR A 87 -18.33 -15.62 8.31
N PRO A 88 -19.62 -15.22 8.17
CA PRO A 88 -20.75 -16.01 8.66
C PRO A 88 -20.83 -17.42 8.06
N ASP A 89 -20.35 -17.59 6.83
CA ASP A 89 -20.35 -18.87 6.12
C ASP A 89 -19.19 -19.81 6.52
N GLY A 90 -18.46 -19.46 7.58
CA GLY A 90 -17.35 -20.23 8.15
C GLY A 90 -15.99 -19.97 7.49
N VAL A 91 -15.92 -19.18 6.41
CA VAL A 91 -14.64 -18.81 5.80
C VAL A 91 -13.82 -17.96 6.76
N THR A 92 -12.54 -18.26 6.89
CA THR A 92 -11.58 -17.36 7.55
C THR A 92 -10.68 -16.69 6.52
N SER A 93 -10.31 -15.44 6.75
CA SER A 93 -9.35 -14.73 5.92
C SER A 93 -8.26 -14.06 6.76
N LEU A 94 -7.05 -14.07 6.22
CA LEU A 94 -5.90 -13.32 6.71
C LEU A 94 -5.46 -12.38 5.59
N TYR A 95 -5.48 -11.09 5.89
CA TYR A 95 -4.95 -10.05 5.00
C TYR A 95 -3.69 -9.44 5.62
N MET A 96 -2.60 -9.41 4.85
CA MET A 96 -1.34 -8.79 5.28
C MET A 96 -0.87 -7.79 4.24
N THR A 97 -0.38 -6.63 4.70
CA THR A 97 0.38 -5.69 3.87
C THR A 97 1.71 -5.35 4.53
N ARG A 98 2.81 -5.38 3.78
CA ARG A 98 4.16 -4.98 4.21
C ARG A 98 4.83 -4.12 3.16
N TYR A 99 5.78 -3.33 3.62
CA TYR A 99 6.64 -2.48 2.80
C TYR A 99 8.08 -2.75 3.22
N ILE A 100 8.91 -3.20 2.28
CA ILE A 100 10.33 -3.49 2.54
C ILE A 100 11.20 -2.74 1.55
N GLN A 101 12.33 -2.20 2.02
CA GLN A 101 13.38 -1.59 1.18
C GLN A 101 14.46 -2.61 0.79
N ASP A 102 14.30 -3.87 1.18
CA ASP A 102 15.30 -4.90 1.00
C ASP A 102 15.32 -5.41 -0.45
N ASP A 103 16.31 -4.92 -1.21
CA ASP A 103 16.57 -5.33 -2.59
C ASP A 103 17.46 -6.58 -2.68
N SER A 104 17.91 -7.16 -1.57
CA SER A 104 18.73 -8.38 -1.56
C SER A 104 17.93 -9.65 -1.87
N LEU A 105 16.61 -9.62 -1.65
CA LEU A 105 15.72 -10.74 -1.88
C LEU A 105 15.03 -10.64 -3.25
N SER A 106 15.06 -11.74 -4.00
CA SER A 106 14.22 -11.86 -5.18
C SER A 106 12.73 -11.92 -4.82
N ASP A 107 11.86 -11.53 -5.76
CA ASP A 107 10.41 -11.64 -5.58
C ASP A 107 9.97 -13.09 -5.25
N GLY A 108 10.72 -14.12 -5.68
CA GLY A 108 10.48 -15.51 -5.30
C GLY A 108 10.75 -15.76 -3.81
N GLN A 109 11.93 -15.37 -3.32
CA GLN A 109 12.28 -15.49 -1.89
C GLN A 109 11.33 -14.70 -0.98
N ILE A 110 10.89 -13.51 -1.42
CA ILE A 110 9.88 -12.72 -0.72
C ILE A 110 8.56 -13.50 -0.63
N ARG A 111 8.11 -14.09 -1.74
CA ARG A 111 6.88 -14.91 -1.75
C ARG A 111 7.00 -16.09 -0.79
N ASP A 112 8.08 -16.85 -0.84
CA ASP A 112 8.28 -18.01 0.03
C ASP A 112 8.29 -17.63 1.51
N LYS A 113 8.97 -16.52 1.86
CA LYS A 113 9.02 -15.98 3.22
C LYS A 113 7.61 -15.62 3.72
N TYR A 114 6.86 -14.86 2.94
CA TYR A 114 5.53 -14.40 3.33
C TYR A 114 4.46 -15.47 3.23
N GLU A 115 4.63 -16.48 2.38
CA GLU A 115 3.80 -17.68 2.36
C GLU A 115 3.92 -18.43 3.69
N LYS A 116 5.15 -18.72 4.11
CA LYS A 116 5.39 -19.39 5.40
C LYS A 116 4.82 -18.58 6.56
N ALA A 117 5.13 -17.28 6.62
CA ALA A 117 4.62 -16.40 7.68
C ALA A 117 3.08 -16.36 7.72
N ALA A 118 2.43 -16.29 6.56
CA ALA A 118 0.97 -16.27 6.49
C ALA A 118 0.33 -17.60 6.93
N ARG A 119 0.96 -18.74 6.64
CA ARG A 119 0.52 -20.06 7.14
C ARG A 119 0.65 -20.12 8.67
N ASP A 120 1.82 -19.76 9.20
CA ASP A 120 2.09 -19.76 10.64
C ASP A 120 1.10 -18.85 11.41
N ILE A 121 0.82 -17.65 10.87
CA ILE A 121 -0.17 -16.71 11.47
C ILE A 121 -1.60 -17.24 11.34
N MET A 122 -1.98 -17.83 10.20
CA MET A 122 -3.32 -18.39 10.02
C MET A 122 -3.59 -19.52 11.00
N ASP A 123 -2.63 -20.41 11.21
CA ASP A 123 -2.76 -21.51 12.16
C ASP A 123 -2.91 -21.00 13.59
N TYR A 124 -2.12 -19.99 13.97
CA TYR A 124 -2.31 -19.27 15.23
C TYR A 124 -3.71 -18.68 15.38
N CYS A 125 -4.25 -18.04 14.33
CA CYS A 125 -5.59 -17.45 14.37
C CYS A 125 -6.68 -18.53 14.53
N LYS A 126 -6.54 -19.67 13.86
CA LYS A 126 -7.46 -20.81 13.97
C LYS A 126 -7.45 -21.42 15.37
N GLU A 127 -6.27 -21.59 15.98
CA GLU A 127 -6.14 -22.05 17.37
C GLU A 127 -6.88 -21.11 18.34
N ARG A 128 -6.70 -19.79 18.17
CA ARG A 128 -7.39 -18.79 18.99
C ARG A 128 -8.89 -18.75 18.77
N LEU A 129 -9.36 -18.89 17.53
CA LEU A 129 -10.79 -19.02 17.25
C LEU A 129 -11.38 -20.24 17.98
N SER A 130 -10.71 -21.40 17.91
CA SER A 130 -11.15 -22.62 18.61
C SER A 130 -11.11 -22.47 20.13
N SER A 131 -10.27 -21.57 20.65
CA SER A 131 -10.20 -21.20 22.07
C SER A 131 -11.25 -20.17 22.50
N GLY A 132 -12.16 -19.77 21.61
CA GLY A 132 -13.29 -18.88 21.91
C GLY A 132 -13.04 -17.38 21.68
N TYR A 133 -11.89 -16.99 21.12
CA TYR A 133 -11.61 -15.59 20.81
C TYR A 133 -12.41 -15.13 19.57
N SER A 134 -12.86 -13.87 19.57
CA SER A 134 -13.44 -13.25 18.39
C SER A 134 -12.37 -12.86 17.37
N ALA A 135 -12.75 -12.78 16.09
CA ALA A 135 -11.83 -12.33 15.03
C ALA A 135 -11.29 -10.90 15.28
N HIS A 136 -12.09 -10.04 15.91
CA HIS A 136 -11.67 -8.70 16.34
C HIS A 136 -10.57 -8.76 17.40
N GLN A 137 -10.74 -9.57 18.46
CA GLN A 137 -9.71 -9.75 19.49
C GLN A 137 -8.41 -10.30 18.92
N ILE A 138 -8.51 -11.25 17.98
CA ILE A 138 -7.33 -11.80 17.29
C ILE A 138 -6.63 -10.71 16.48
N THR A 139 -7.37 -9.88 15.74
CA THR A 139 -6.79 -8.78 14.96
C THR A 139 -6.05 -7.77 15.84
N GLU A 140 -6.65 -7.33 16.95
CA GLU A 140 -5.98 -6.42 17.89
C GLU A 140 -4.71 -7.03 18.49
N PHE A 141 -4.73 -8.34 18.77
CA PHE A 141 -3.53 -9.05 19.23
C PHE A 141 -2.43 -9.09 18.17
N LEU A 142 -2.77 -9.36 16.91
CA LEU A 142 -1.80 -9.37 15.80
C LEU A 142 -1.18 -7.99 15.60
N LYS A 143 -1.98 -6.92 15.67
CA LYS A 143 -1.45 -5.53 15.65
C LYS A 143 -0.41 -5.32 16.76
N SER A 144 -0.74 -5.70 18.00
CA SER A 144 0.20 -5.56 19.11
C SER A 144 1.47 -6.42 18.97
N LYS A 145 1.39 -7.58 18.31
CA LYS A 145 2.57 -8.40 18.01
C LYS A 145 3.47 -7.75 16.97
N TYR A 146 2.88 -7.12 15.96
CA TYR A 146 3.62 -6.39 14.92
C TYR A 146 4.35 -5.19 15.53
N GLU A 147 3.66 -4.39 16.35
CA GLU A 147 4.25 -3.24 17.05
C GLU A 147 5.44 -3.61 17.95
N ARG A 148 5.43 -4.84 18.51
CA ARG A 148 6.51 -5.37 19.34
C ARG A 148 7.61 -6.10 18.55
N GLY A 149 7.56 -6.07 17.21
CA GLY A 149 8.52 -6.75 16.34
C GLY A 149 8.47 -8.28 16.41
N LYS A 150 7.35 -8.87 16.84
CA LYS A 150 7.20 -10.33 16.98
C LYS A 150 6.65 -11.01 15.73
N ILE A 151 6.11 -10.23 14.80
CA ILE A 151 5.71 -10.68 13.46
C ILE A 151 6.16 -9.63 12.45
N GLU A 152 6.70 -10.08 11.33
CA GLU A 152 7.17 -9.26 10.21
C GLU A 152 6.15 -9.09 9.10
#